data_AF-A0A433V9Q5-F1
#
_entry.id   AF-A0A433V9Q5-F1
#
_cell.length_a   1.000
_cell.length_b   1.000
_cell.length_c   1.000
_cell.angle_alpha   90.00
_cell.angle_beta   90.00
_cell.angle_gamma   90.00
#
_symmetry.space_group_name_H-M   'P 1'
#
loop_
_entity.id
_entity.type
_entity.pdbx_description
1 polymer ?
#
loop_
_entity_poly.entity_id
_entity_poly.type
_entity_poly.pdbx_seq_one_letter_code
_entity_poly.pdbx_strand_id
1 'polypeptide(L)'
;MPAKAQINQVESISSTQVFFNTNEPDGSSQGRPSGRRGTGSRGDCPSVEMPLEALIPNNRSGLVIEENPTLWFYIPFKSNQVSAGEFSLQDEEKNDVMRTSFPVPTQPGIFSLKLKTAKPLEINKTYTWYFKLYCQNNSTSKSSIPSFVSGSLKRVAPDVKLEQQLKAATTPRAKIAAYAQNGIWYTALSELALLRIAEPQNTTFQQDWQNLLAYAGLKYLANKPIFGELKIEQQNASNFPIR
;
A
#
# COMPACT_ATOMS: atom_id res chain seq x y z
N MET A 1 47.68 5.91 -45.85
CA MET A 1 47.02 5.19 -44.73
C MET A 1 46.79 6.17 -43.60
N PRO A 2 45.55 6.57 -43.27
CA PRO A 2 45.28 7.33 -42.06
C PRO A 2 44.74 6.42 -40.95
N ALA A 3 45.25 6.62 -39.74
CA ALA A 3 44.81 5.94 -38.52
C ALA A 3 43.37 6.35 -38.17
N LYS A 4 42.51 5.36 -37.94
CA LYS A 4 41.15 5.58 -37.42
C LYS A 4 41.24 5.87 -35.92
N ALA A 5 40.80 7.06 -35.52
CA ALA A 5 40.53 7.39 -34.14
C ALA A 5 39.31 6.58 -33.66
N GLN A 6 39.50 5.76 -32.62
CA GLN A 6 38.39 5.16 -31.88
C GLN A 6 37.83 6.22 -30.93
N ILE A 7 36.62 6.68 -31.23
CA ILE A 7 35.80 7.47 -30.31
C ILE A 7 35.23 6.48 -29.30
N ASN A 8 35.74 6.51 -28.08
CA ASN A 8 35.15 5.79 -26.95
C ASN A 8 33.72 6.29 -26.74
N GLN A 9 32.76 5.38 -26.86
CA GLN A 9 31.37 5.63 -26.51
C GLN A 9 31.29 5.84 -24.99
N VAL A 10 30.84 7.04 -24.62
CA VAL A 10 30.45 7.39 -23.27
C VAL A 10 29.29 6.49 -22.86
N GLU A 11 29.51 5.63 -21.86
CA GLU A 11 28.46 4.85 -21.22
C GLU A 11 27.39 5.80 -20.68
N SER A 12 26.18 5.66 -21.21
CA SER A 12 25.00 6.41 -20.83
C SER A 12 24.65 6.15 -19.37
N ILE A 13 24.63 7.21 -18.56
CA ILE A 13 24.21 7.19 -17.17
C ILE A 13 22.74 6.74 -17.09
N SER A 14 22.58 5.53 -16.55
CA SER A 14 21.40 4.87 -15.99
C SER A 14 20.10 5.69 -15.96
N SER A 15 19.07 5.20 -16.67
CA SER A 15 17.71 5.68 -16.55
C SER A 15 17.16 5.44 -15.13
N THR A 16 16.88 6.50 -14.38
CA THR A 16 16.23 6.51 -13.05
C THR A 16 14.79 6.00 -13.12
N GLN A 17 14.60 4.71 -13.39
CA GLN A 17 13.30 4.05 -13.39
C GLN A 17 12.95 3.56 -11.98
N VAL A 18 11.67 3.67 -11.62
CA VAL A 18 11.14 3.07 -10.39
C VAL A 18 10.81 1.60 -10.67
N PHE A 19 11.62 0.68 -10.13
CA PHE A 19 11.41 -0.76 -10.27
C PHE A 19 11.84 -1.51 -9.00
N PHE A 20 11.24 -2.68 -8.78
CA PHE A 20 11.63 -3.63 -7.74
C PHE A 20 12.39 -4.80 -8.36
N ASN A 21 13.40 -5.32 -7.66
CA ASN A 21 14.17 -6.49 -8.12
C ASN A 21 13.33 -7.76 -7.93
N THR A 22 13.13 -8.54 -9.01
CA THR A 22 12.25 -9.72 -9.07
C THR A 22 12.87 -10.99 -8.46
N ASN A 23 13.72 -10.90 -7.44
CA ASN A 23 14.44 -12.06 -6.91
C ASN A 23 13.65 -12.90 -5.89
N GLU A 24 12.37 -12.60 -5.64
CA GLU A 24 11.55 -13.43 -4.77
C GLU A 24 10.88 -14.56 -5.56
N PRO A 25 11.12 -15.83 -5.20
CA PRO A 25 10.43 -16.95 -5.81
C PRO A 25 8.92 -16.82 -5.54
N ASP A 26 8.17 -17.00 -6.62
CA ASP A 26 6.75 -17.30 -6.63
C ASP A 26 6.47 -18.40 -5.58
N GLY A 27 5.97 -17.99 -4.41
CA GLY A 27 5.58 -18.89 -3.32
C GLY A 27 4.22 -19.55 -3.56
N SER A 28 3.86 -19.90 -4.80
CA SER A 28 2.64 -20.65 -5.09
C SER A 28 2.81 -22.12 -4.71
N SER A 29 2.44 -22.45 -3.47
CA SER A 29 1.78 -23.73 -3.23
C SER A 29 0.73 -23.62 -2.12
N GLN A 30 -0.48 -24.06 -2.47
CA GLN A 30 -1.58 -24.48 -1.58
C GLN A 30 -2.48 -23.41 -0.95
N GLY A 31 -3.63 -23.18 -1.60
CA GLY A 31 -4.97 -23.36 -0.99
C GLY A 31 -5.45 -22.41 0.11
N ARG A 32 -4.74 -21.33 0.46
CA ARG A 32 -5.24 -20.32 1.41
C ARG A 32 -5.97 -19.17 0.68
N PRO A 33 -7.15 -18.72 1.16
CA PRO A 33 -7.81 -17.53 0.61
C PRO A 33 -6.82 -16.37 0.56
N SER A 34 -6.71 -15.70 -0.59
CA SER A 34 -5.78 -14.59 -0.75
C SER A 34 -6.26 -13.40 0.09
N GLY A 35 -5.74 -13.27 1.32
CA GLY A 35 -6.09 -12.17 2.22
C GLY A 35 -5.78 -10.76 1.68
N ARG A 36 -5.26 -10.63 0.47
CA ARG A 36 -5.05 -9.37 -0.25
C ARG A 36 -6.30 -8.86 -0.99
N ARG A 37 -7.19 -9.79 -1.34
CA ARG A 37 -8.42 -9.56 -2.08
C ARG A 37 -9.60 -9.93 -1.20
N GLY A 38 -10.51 -8.97 -1.00
CA GLY A 38 -11.74 -9.22 -0.25
C GLY A 38 -12.54 -10.35 -0.88
N THR A 39 -12.86 -11.39 -0.10
CA THR A 39 -13.67 -12.50 -0.58
C THR A 39 -15.13 -12.07 -0.62
N GLY A 40 -15.61 -11.62 -1.79
CA GLY A 40 -16.98 -11.13 -1.98
C GLY A 40 -18.08 -12.20 -1.91
N SER A 41 -17.77 -13.50 -1.81
CA SER A 41 -18.79 -14.57 -1.90
C SER A 41 -19.28 -15.13 -0.56
N ARG A 42 -18.82 -14.60 0.59
CA ARG A 42 -19.29 -15.03 1.93
C ARG A 42 -19.73 -13.88 2.84
N GLY A 43 -19.73 -12.65 2.33
CA GLY A 43 -20.07 -11.45 3.10
C GLY A 43 -21.37 -10.81 2.64
N ASP A 44 -21.96 -9.97 3.48
CA ASP A 44 -23.19 -9.21 3.18
C ASP A 44 -22.97 -8.04 2.21
N CYS A 45 -21.79 -7.98 1.58
CA CYS A 45 -21.44 -6.90 0.67
C CYS A 45 -22.06 -7.11 -0.71
N PRO A 46 -22.52 -6.02 -1.36
CA PRO A 46 -23.03 -6.11 -2.71
C PRO A 46 -21.94 -6.59 -3.67
N SER A 47 -22.36 -7.30 -4.73
CA SER A 47 -21.44 -7.69 -5.79
C SER A 47 -20.84 -6.45 -6.46
N VAL A 48 -19.52 -6.48 -6.65
CA VAL A 48 -18.74 -5.41 -7.28
C VAL A 48 -17.87 -5.99 -8.39
N GLU A 49 -17.64 -5.20 -9.45
CA GLU A 49 -16.82 -5.62 -10.59
C GLU A 49 -15.36 -5.88 -10.16
N MET A 50 -14.81 -5.03 -9.29
CA MET A 50 -13.52 -5.25 -8.65
C MET A 50 -13.70 -5.31 -7.14
N PRO A 51 -13.09 -6.29 -6.47
CA PRO A 51 -13.16 -6.43 -5.02
C PRO A 51 -12.30 -5.37 -4.31
N LEU A 52 -12.50 -5.28 -2.99
CA LEU A 52 -11.57 -4.61 -2.08
C LEU A 52 -10.18 -5.21 -2.25
N GLU A 53 -9.17 -4.38 -2.47
CA GLU A 53 -7.80 -4.84 -2.75
C GLU A 53 -6.79 -3.94 -2.04
N ALA A 54 -5.79 -4.54 -1.39
CA ALA A 54 -4.66 -3.82 -0.82
C ALA A 54 -3.56 -3.62 -1.85
N LEU A 55 -3.00 -2.41 -1.94
CA LEU A 55 -1.89 -2.09 -2.83
C LEU A 55 -0.55 -2.53 -2.20
N ILE A 56 -0.39 -3.83 -2.09
CA ILE A 56 0.79 -4.52 -1.53
C ILE A 56 1.28 -5.58 -2.50
N PRO A 57 2.51 -6.11 -2.42
CA PRO A 57 2.97 -7.19 -3.30
C PRO A 57 2.18 -8.50 -3.09
N ASN A 58 2.31 -9.43 -4.04
CA ASN A 58 1.57 -10.71 -4.01
C ASN A 58 1.87 -11.56 -2.77
N ASN A 59 3.08 -11.46 -2.21
CA ASN A 59 3.48 -12.13 -0.96
C ASN A 59 2.78 -11.57 0.30
N ARG A 60 2.00 -10.48 0.16
CA ARG A 60 1.28 -9.74 1.21
C ARG A 60 2.17 -9.11 2.28
N SER A 61 3.43 -8.88 1.95
CA SER A 61 4.41 -8.26 2.86
C SER A 61 5.08 -7.07 2.19
N GLY A 62 5.44 -6.06 2.98
CA GLY A 62 6.21 -4.92 2.50
C GLY A 62 7.09 -4.32 3.59
N LEU A 63 8.15 -3.64 3.16
CA LEU A 63 9.04 -2.91 4.04
C LEU A 63 8.70 -1.42 4.05
N VAL A 64 9.02 -0.76 5.15
CA VAL A 64 8.85 0.67 5.39
C VAL A 64 10.02 1.20 6.22
N ILE A 65 10.38 2.46 6.08
CA ILE A 65 11.43 3.10 6.90
C ILE A 65 10.84 4.14 7.89
N GLU A 66 9.68 4.70 7.57
CA GLU A 66 9.01 5.71 8.37
C GLU A 66 8.45 5.15 9.68
N GLU A 67 8.43 6.01 10.69
CA GLU A 67 7.86 5.74 12.01
C GLU A 67 6.34 5.48 11.97
N ASN A 68 5.69 6.19 11.05
CA ASN A 68 4.25 6.22 10.86
C ASN A 68 3.98 5.98 9.37
N PRO A 69 3.90 4.72 8.91
CA PRO A 69 3.69 4.37 7.50
C PRO A 69 2.38 4.91 6.93
N THR A 70 2.28 4.93 5.62
CA THR A 70 1.00 5.06 4.90
C THR A 70 0.71 3.77 4.14
N LEU A 71 -0.50 3.25 4.29
CA LEU A 71 -0.99 2.09 3.55
C LEU A 71 -2.00 2.53 2.49
N TRP A 72 -2.15 1.77 1.41
CA TRP A 72 -3.01 2.12 0.28
C TRP A 72 -3.96 0.98 -0.10
N PHE A 73 -5.22 1.33 -0.36
CA PHE A 73 -6.31 0.38 -0.61
C PHE A 73 -7.19 0.86 -1.76
N TYR A 74 -7.65 -0.07 -2.59
CA TYR A 74 -8.75 0.17 -3.52
C TYR A 74 -10.08 -0.20 -2.84
N ILE A 75 -10.94 0.80 -2.66
CA ILE A 75 -12.27 0.63 -2.06
C ILE A 75 -13.31 0.61 -3.19
N PRO A 76 -14.08 -0.49 -3.37
CA PRO A 76 -15.00 -0.63 -4.49
C PRO A 76 -16.42 -0.13 -4.19
N PHE A 77 -16.70 0.25 -2.94
CA PHE A 77 -18.04 0.56 -2.47
C PHE A 77 -18.27 2.07 -2.32
N LYS A 78 -19.55 2.46 -2.37
CA LYS A 78 -20.02 3.80 -2.02
C LYS A 78 -20.46 3.85 -0.55
N SER A 79 -20.53 5.07 0.00
CA SER A 79 -20.92 5.30 1.40
C SER A 79 -22.31 4.78 1.78
N ASN A 80 -23.23 4.60 0.83
CA ASN A 80 -24.56 4.03 1.08
C ASN A 80 -24.61 2.49 1.03
N GLN A 81 -23.48 1.83 0.77
CA GLN A 81 -23.37 0.37 0.70
C GLN A 81 -22.60 -0.21 1.90
N VAL A 82 -21.89 0.64 2.64
CA VAL A 82 -21.03 0.26 3.76
C VAL A 82 -21.40 1.09 4.97
N SER A 83 -21.67 0.43 6.09
CA SER A 83 -22.03 1.08 7.34
C SER A 83 -20.82 1.62 8.10
N ALA A 84 -19.69 0.90 8.06
CA ALA A 84 -18.46 1.31 8.73
C ALA A 84 -17.22 0.67 8.09
N GLY A 85 -16.10 1.40 8.12
CA GLY A 85 -14.76 0.85 7.90
C GLY A 85 -14.01 0.70 9.23
N GLU A 86 -13.24 -0.37 9.37
CA GLU A 86 -12.34 -0.60 10.52
C GLU A 86 -10.94 -0.94 10.02
N PHE A 87 -9.95 -0.36 10.65
CA PHE A 87 -8.55 -0.74 10.49
C PHE A 87 -7.97 -1.18 11.83
N SER A 88 -7.17 -2.24 11.80
CA SER A 88 -6.39 -2.68 12.96
C SER A 88 -4.96 -3.02 12.55
N LEU A 89 -4.02 -2.75 13.46
CA LEU A 89 -2.62 -3.09 13.37
C LEU A 89 -2.23 -3.85 14.63
N GLN A 90 -1.67 -5.03 14.44
CA GLN A 90 -1.24 -5.93 15.50
C GLN A 90 0.26 -6.15 15.45
N ASP A 91 0.89 -6.28 16.61
CA ASP A 91 2.28 -6.74 16.72
C ASP A 91 2.39 -8.27 16.56
N GLU A 92 3.61 -8.80 16.73
CA GLU A 92 3.92 -10.22 16.58
C GLU A 92 3.26 -11.10 17.66
N GLU A 93 2.93 -10.52 18.81
CA GLU A 93 2.21 -11.15 19.91
C GLU A 93 0.68 -11.07 19.73
N LYS A 94 0.22 -10.44 18.64
CA LYS A 94 -1.19 -10.16 18.31
C LYS A 94 -1.85 -9.13 19.22
N ASN A 95 -1.06 -8.31 19.91
CA ASN A 95 -1.59 -7.17 20.63
C ASN A 95 -1.96 -6.07 19.63
N ASP A 96 -3.11 -5.44 19.82
CA ASP A 96 -3.52 -4.30 19.01
C ASP A 96 -2.68 -3.07 19.35
N VAL A 97 -1.86 -2.64 18.39
CA VAL A 97 -1.05 -1.42 18.46
C VAL A 97 -1.83 -0.20 17.97
N MET A 98 -2.81 -0.44 17.08
CA MET A 98 -3.78 0.56 16.64
C MET A 98 -5.07 -0.13 16.22
N ARG A 99 -6.21 0.43 16.60
CA ARG A 99 -7.52 0.08 16.05
C ARG A 99 -8.31 1.37 15.86
N THR A 100 -8.92 1.54 14.69
CA THR A 100 -9.69 2.75 14.41
C THR A 100 -10.79 2.50 13.39
N SER A 101 -11.84 3.30 13.49
CA SER A 101 -12.92 3.34 12.51
C SER A 101 -12.74 4.51 11.56
N PHE A 102 -13.32 4.40 10.37
CA PHE A 102 -13.37 5.49 9.40
C PHE A 102 -14.68 5.43 8.59
N PRO A 103 -15.28 6.58 8.26
CA PRO A 103 -16.37 6.65 7.30
C PRO A 103 -15.89 6.21 5.91
N VAL A 104 -16.79 5.51 5.21
CA VAL A 104 -16.50 5.05 3.84
C VAL A 104 -16.62 6.21 2.86
N PRO A 105 -15.69 6.34 1.89
CA PRO A 105 -15.76 7.36 0.87
C PRO A 105 -17.05 7.31 0.04
N THR A 106 -17.44 8.46 -0.52
CA THR A 106 -18.65 8.58 -1.35
C THR A 106 -18.50 7.92 -2.73
N GLN A 107 -17.26 7.72 -3.20
CA GLN A 107 -16.95 7.17 -4.51
C GLN A 107 -15.91 6.05 -4.43
N PRO A 108 -16.01 5.00 -5.26
CA PRO A 108 -14.99 3.97 -5.38
C PRO A 108 -13.68 4.52 -5.92
N GLY A 109 -12.55 4.07 -5.38
CA GLY A 109 -11.23 4.56 -5.79
C GLY A 109 -10.10 4.08 -4.88
N ILE A 110 -8.92 4.65 -5.10
CA ILE A 110 -7.71 4.36 -4.33
C ILE A 110 -7.57 5.40 -3.22
N PHE A 111 -7.47 4.91 -2.00
CA PHE A 111 -7.37 5.71 -0.79
C PHE A 111 -6.16 5.28 0.04
N SER A 112 -5.64 6.20 0.83
CA SER A 112 -4.57 5.94 1.79
C SER A 112 -5.05 5.98 3.23
N LEU A 113 -4.34 5.27 4.11
CA LEU A 113 -4.53 5.31 5.54
C LEU A 113 -3.17 5.52 6.20
N LYS A 114 -2.97 6.72 6.79
CA LYS A 114 -1.77 7.02 7.57
C LYS A 114 -1.88 6.34 8.93
N LEU A 115 -0.87 5.54 9.30
CA LEU A 115 -0.83 4.93 10.61
C LEU A 115 -0.46 6.01 11.64
N LYS A 116 -1.38 6.29 12.56
CA LYS A 116 -1.20 7.23 13.67
C LYS A 116 -1.19 6.45 14.97
N THR A 117 -0.10 5.74 15.22
CA THR A 117 0.07 4.92 16.41
C THR A 117 0.47 5.78 17.60
N ALA A 118 0.11 5.36 18.82
CA ALA A 118 0.49 6.08 20.04
C ALA A 118 2.00 6.09 20.27
N LYS A 119 2.70 5.05 19.78
CA LYS A 119 4.16 4.95 19.75
C LYS A 119 4.61 4.68 18.31
N PRO A 120 5.74 5.24 17.85
CA PRO A 120 6.37 4.87 16.59
C PRO A 120 6.49 3.34 16.44
N LEU A 121 6.34 2.85 15.21
CA LEU A 121 6.64 1.44 14.94
C LEU A 121 8.11 1.16 15.19
N GLU A 122 8.44 -0.02 15.71
CA GLU A 122 9.81 -0.37 16.09
C GLU A 122 10.59 -0.90 14.89
N ILE A 123 11.86 -0.53 14.80
CA ILE A 123 12.76 -1.07 13.77
C ILE A 123 12.92 -2.57 13.97
N ASN A 124 12.97 -3.31 12.86
CA ASN A 124 13.08 -4.77 12.77
C ASN A 124 11.88 -5.55 13.31
N LYS A 125 10.77 -4.89 13.67
CA LYS A 125 9.53 -5.52 14.10
C LYS A 125 8.54 -5.66 12.95
N THR A 126 7.87 -6.80 12.88
CA THR A 126 6.78 -7.05 11.92
C THR A 126 5.42 -6.79 12.56
N TYR A 127 4.54 -6.15 11.82
CA TYR A 127 3.17 -5.89 12.21
C TYR A 127 2.22 -6.47 11.18
N THR A 128 1.09 -7.01 11.64
CA THR A 128 0.01 -7.49 10.78
C THR A 128 -1.14 -6.50 10.82
N TRP A 129 -1.61 -6.06 9.66
CA TRP A 129 -2.75 -5.16 9.58
C TRP A 129 -3.95 -5.84 8.95
N TYR A 130 -5.14 -5.37 9.31
CA TYR A 130 -6.42 -5.76 8.73
C TYR A 130 -7.21 -4.50 8.38
N PHE A 131 -7.77 -4.48 7.18
CA PHE A 131 -8.64 -3.44 6.68
C PHE A 131 -10.00 -4.08 6.35
N LYS A 132 -11.05 -3.68 7.06
CA LYS A 132 -12.38 -4.28 7.01
C LYS A 132 -13.42 -3.24 6.61
N LEU A 133 -14.38 -3.66 5.80
CA LEU A 133 -15.56 -2.88 5.42
C LEU A 133 -16.80 -3.70 5.78
N TYR A 134 -17.62 -3.15 6.68
CA TYR A 134 -18.88 -3.75 7.10
C TYR A 134 -19.99 -3.23 6.21
N CYS A 135 -20.53 -4.09 5.35
CA CYS A 135 -21.57 -3.68 4.42
C CYS A 135 -22.91 -3.52 5.13
N GLN A 136 -23.70 -2.56 4.64
CA GLN A 136 -25.02 -2.31 5.19
C GLN A 136 -25.92 -3.49 4.83
N ASN A 137 -26.35 -4.24 5.85
CA ASN A 137 -27.18 -5.41 5.64
C ASN A 137 -28.66 -5.03 5.71
N ASN A 138 -29.44 -5.47 4.72
CA ASN A 138 -30.90 -5.43 4.80
C ASN A 138 -31.47 -6.68 5.51
N SER A 139 -30.61 -7.65 5.84
CA SER A 139 -30.96 -8.89 6.53
C SER A 139 -30.95 -8.72 8.05
N THR A 140 -31.89 -9.37 8.73
CA THR A 140 -32.10 -9.34 10.19
C THR A 140 -31.04 -10.11 11.00
N SER A 141 -30.00 -10.63 10.36
CA SER A 141 -28.86 -11.31 10.98
C SER A 141 -27.94 -10.32 11.70
N LYS A 142 -27.73 -10.52 13.00
CA LYS A 142 -26.89 -9.66 13.88
C LYS A 142 -25.38 -9.76 13.63
N SER A 143 -24.92 -10.53 12.66
CA SER A 143 -23.49 -10.69 12.37
C SER A 143 -23.22 -10.39 10.91
N SER A 144 -22.76 -9.17 10.63
CA SER A 144 -22.29 -8.78 9.30
C SER A 144 -20.88 -9.34 9.10
N ILE A 145 -20.69 -10.19 8.10
CA ILE A 145 -19.37 -10.68 7.71
C ILE A 145 -18.72 -9.58 6.85
N PRO A 146 -17.65 -8.91 7.30
CA PRO A 146 -17.05 -7.82 6.56
C PRO A 146 -16.32 -8.32 5.32
N SER A 147 -16.28 -7.49 4.27
CA SER A 147 -15.26 -7.62 3.24
C SER A 147 -13.95 -7.11 3.81
N PHE A 148 -12.88 -7.90 3.78
CA PHE A 148 -11.61 -7.49 4.38
C PHE A 148 -10.39 -7.93 3.58
N VAL A 149 -9.32 -7.19 3.78
CA VAL A 149 -7.97 -7.48 3.30
C VAL A 149 -6.97 -7.33 4.46
N SER A 150 -5.82 -7.96 4.33
CA SER A 150 -4.79 -8.08 5.36
C SER A 150 -3.42 -8.23 4.72
N GLY A 151 -2.39 -7.86 5.46
CA GLY A 151 -1.00 -8.06 5.09
C GLY A 151 -0.07 -7.73 6.25
N SER A 152 1.23 -7.82 5.98
CA SER A 152 2.28 -7.51 6.93
C SER A 152 3.11 -6.32 6.48
N LEU A 153 3.58 -5.55 7.46
CA LEU A 153 4.60 -4.53 7.24
C LEU A 153 5.73 -4.75 8.24
N LYS A 154 6.97 -4.54 7.81
CA LYS A 154 8.14 -4.53 8.69
C LYS A 154 8.84 -3.18 8.58
N ARG A 155 9.02 -2.49 9.71
CA ARG A 155 9.85 -1.28 9.73
C ARG A 155 11.31 -1.69 9.74
N VAL A 156 12.12 -1.12 8.85
CA VAL A 156 13.55 -1.39 8.75
C VAL A 156 14.34 -0.08 8.88
N ALA A 157 15.56 -0.16 9.40
CA ALA A 157 16.50 0.93 9.29
C ALA A 157 17.05 0.99 7.86
N PRO A 158 17.29 2.18 7.28
CA PRO A 158 18.06 2.29 6.06
C PRO A 158 19.45 1.68 6.25
N ASP A 159 19.89 0.81 5.34
CA ASP A 159 21.26 0.32 5.33
C ASP A 159 22.21 1.34 4.66
N VAL A 160 23.52 1.10 4.76
CA VAL A 160 24.53 2.02 4.21
C VAL A 160 24.33 2.29 2.72
N LYS A 161 23.87 1.28 1.96
CA LYS A 161 23.62 1.39 0.53
C LYS A 161 22.44 2.33 0.26
N LEU A 162 21.31 2.11 0.93
CA LEU A 162 20.13 2.95 0.80
C LEU A 162 20.43 4.38 1.24
N GLU A 163 21.16 4.58 2.34
CA GLU A 163 21.57 5.92 2.78
C GLU A 163 22.41 6.66 1.74
N GLN A 164 23.37 5.98 1.11
CA GLN A 164 24.19 6.57 0.04
C GLN A 164 23.34 6.95 -1.18
N GLN A 165 22.43 6.06 -1.60
CA GLN A 165 21.52 6.34 -2.72
C GLN A 165 20.57 7.49 -2.42
N LEU A 166 20.05 7.60 -1.19
CA LEU A 166 19.18 8.70 -0.77
C LEU A 166 19.93 10.04 -0.69
N LYS A 167 21.20 10.03 -0.26
CA LYS A 167 22.06 11.22 -0.27
C LYS A 167 22.37 11.69 -1.70
N ALA A 168 22.54 10.76 -2.63
CA ALA A 168 22.80 11.06 -4.05
C ALA A 168 21.53 11.46 -4.83
N ALA A 169 20.34 11.13 -4.32
CA ALA A 169 19.07 11.38 -5.01
C ALA A 169 18.67 12.85 -4.97
N THR A 170 18.85 13.55 -6.09
CA THR A 170 18.53 14.99 -6.24
C THR A 170 17.06 15.28 -6.57
N THR A 171 16.27 14.26 -6.96
CA THR A 171 14.86 14.41 -7.33
C THR A 171 13.95 13.49 -6.51
N PRO A 172 12.66 13.83 -6.31
CA PRO A 172 11.70 12.94 -5.66
C PRO A 172 11.62 11.56 -6.33
N ARG A 173 11.61 11.53 -7.66
CA ARG A 173 11.62 10.28 -8.45
C ARG A 173 12.86 9.42 -8.18
N ALA A 174 14.03 10.03 -8.02
CA ALA A 174 15.26 9.30 -7.69
C ALA A 174 15.22 8.69 -6.28
N LYS A 175 14.60 9.37 -5.31
CA LYS A 175 14.38 8.82 -3.96
C LYS A 175 13.45 7.60 -4.00
N ILE A 176 12.34 7.72 -4.73
CA ILE A 176 11.40 6.61 -4.96
C ILE A 176 12.10 5.41 -5.59
N ALA A 177 12.95 5.65 -6.61
CA ALA A 177 13.73 4.59 -7.23
C ALA A 177 14.68 3.92 -6.23
N ALA A 178 15.35 4.68 -5.37
CA ALA A 178 16.21 4.12 -4.31
C ALA A 178 15.41 3.24 -3.33
N TYR A 179 14.23 3.68 -2.88
CA TYR A 179 13.37 2.84 -2.03
C TYR A 179 12.95 1.55 -2.73
N ALA A 180 12.48 1.64 -3.98
CA ALA A 180 12.02 0.48 -4.75
C ALA A 180 13.12 -0.55 -5.00
N GLN A 181 14.32 -0.08 -5.38
CA GLN A 181 15.48 -0.94 -5.64
C GLN A 181 16.00 -1.67 -4.38
N ASN A 182 15.69 -1.14 -3.19
CA ASN A 182 16.00 -1.79 -1.90
C ASN A 182 14.77 -2.47 -1.26
N GLY A 183 13.70 -2.70 -2.02
CA GLY A 183 12.53 -3.46 -1.54
C GLY A 183 11.63 -2.71 -0.54
N ILE A 184 11.82 -1.40 -0.37
CA ILE A 184 11.03 -0.56 0.54
C ILE A 184 9.68 -0.20 -0.10
N TRP A 185 8.78 -1.17 -0.11
CA TRP A 185 7.50 -1.10 -0.82
C TRP A 185 6.59 0.06 -0.37
N TYR A 186 6.27 0.14 0.93
CA TYR A 186 5.25 1.07 1.41
C TYR A 186 5.67 2.53 1.23
N THR A 187 6.93 2.82 1.47
CA THR A 187 7.54 4.15 1.27
C THR A 187 7.52 4.52 -0.21
N ALA A 188 8.03 3.65 -1.09
CA ALA A 188 8.08 3.91 -2.54
C ALA A 188 6.69 4.14 -3.14
N LEU A 189 5.72 3.26 -2.80
CA LEU A 189 4.34 3.38 -3.26
C LEU A 189 3.72 4.70 -2.79
N SER A 190 3.92 5.06 -1.51
CA SER A 190 3.32 6.27 -0.93
C SER A 190 3.87 7.54 -1.54
N GLU A 191 5.20 7.65 -1.68
CA GLU A 191 5.80 8.82 -2.31
C GLU A 191 5.39 8.96 -3.78
N LEU A 192 5.31 7.84 -4.52
CA LEU A 192 4.86 7.87 -5.91
C LEU A 192 3.38 8.24 -6.05
N ALA A 193 2.53 7.75 -5.14
CA ALA A 193 1.11 8.11 -5.12
C ALA A 193 0.91 9.61 -4.84
N LEU A 194 1.72 10.20 -3.95
CA LEU A 194 1.67 11.64 -3.69
C LEU A 194 2.08 12.46 -4.92
N LEU A 195 3.12 12.05 -5.66
CA LEU A 195 3.48 12.68 -6.93
C LEU A 195 2.36 12.57 -7.97
N ARG A 196 1.67 11.42 -8.03
CA ARG A 196 0.51 11.22 -8.92
C ARG A 196 -0.65 12.16 -8.61
N ILE A 197 -0.92 12.39 -7.33
CA ILE A 197 -1.99 13.30 -6.88
C ILE A 197 -1.60 14.75 -7.19
N ALA A 198 -0.34 15.12 -6.95
CA ALA A 198 0.14 16.49 -7.16
C ALA A 198 0.27 16.85 -8.65
N GLU A 199 0.70 15.91 -9.49
CA GLU A 199 0.93 16.12 -10.92
C GLU A 199 0.19 15.08 -11.78
N PRO A 200 -1.16 15.12 -11.84
CA PRO A 200 -1.96 14.08 -12.48
C PRO A 200 -1.72 13.95 -13.99
N GLN A 201 -1.23 15.00 -14.66
CA GLN A 201 -0.92 15.00 -16.10
C GLN A 201 0.53 14.61 -16.43
N ASN A 202 1.37 14.37 -15.42
CA ASN A 202 2.77 14.01 -15.65
C ASN A 202 2.87 12.55 -16.12
N THR A 203 3.14 12.39 -17.43
CA THR A 203 3.19 11.06 -18.08
C THR A 203 4.29 10.16 -17.53
N THR A 204 5.38 10.74 -16.99
CA THR A 204 6.47 9.98 -16.38
C THR A 204 6.00 9.31 -15.10
N PHE A 205 5.34 10.07 -14.22
CA PHE A 205 4.73 9.49 -13.03
C PHE A 205 3.66 8.50 -13.43
N GLN A 206 2.85 8.79 -14.48
CA GLN A 206 1.87 7.89 -15.10
C GLN A 206 2.44 6.53 -15.55
N GLN A 207 3.69 6.49 -15.98
CA GLN A 207 4.36 5.24 -16.30
C GLN A 207 4.91 4.55 -15.05
N ASP A 208 5.59 5.27 -14.16
CA ASP A 208 6.23 4.69 -12.97
C ASP A 208 5.23 3.93 -12.10
N TRP A 209 4.04 4.49 -11.89
CA TRP A 209 3.03 3.81 -11.05
C TRP A 209 2.29 2.68 -11.77
N GLN A 210 2.17 2.72 -13.09
CA GLN A 210 1.75 1.52 -13.84
C GLN A 210 2.76 0.38 -13.67
N ASN A 211 4.06 0.69 -13.75
CA ASN A 211 5.13 -0.28 -13.57
C ASN A 211 5.17 -0.84 -12.15
N LEU A 212 5.09 0.03 -11.14
CA LEU A 212 5.09 -0.37 -9.73
C LEU A 212 3.89 -1.26 -9.40
N LEU A 213 2.69 -0.90 -9.86
CA LEU A 213 1.52 -1.76 -9.66
C LEU A 213 1.61 -3.05 -10.49
N ALA A 214 2.19 -3.02 -11.69
CA ALA A 214 2.40 -4.23 -12.49
C ALA A 214 3.33 -5.23 -11.79
N TYR A 215 4.39 -4.76 -11.13
CA TYR A 215 5.26 -5.62 -10.30
C TYR A 215 4.46 -6.36 -9.22
N ALA A 216 3.51 -5.67 -8.58
CA ALA A 216 2.63 -6.29 -7.61
C ALA A 216 1.48 -7.10 -8.25
N GLY A 217 1.34 -7.18 -9.57
CA GLY A 217 0.18 -7.81 -10.22
C GLY A 217 -1.13 -7.01 -10.12
N LEU A 218 -1.04 -5.70 -9.87
CA LEU A 218 -2.16 -4.75 -9.71
C LEU A 218 -2.30 -3.78 -10.89
N LYS A 219 -1.73 -4.10 -12.06
CA LYS A 219 -1.76 -3.21 -13.23
C LYS A 219 -3.18 -2.77 -13.60
N TYR A 220 -4.19 -3.61 -13.36
CA TYR A 220 -5.61 -3.30 -13.60
C TYR A 220 -6.17 -2.16 -12.72
N LEU A 221 -5.51 -1.84 -11.60
CA LEU A 221 -5.86 -0.70 -10.74
C LEU A 221 -5.18 0.61 -11.19
N ALA A 222 -4.23 0.57 -12.13
CA ALA A 222 -3.36 1.72 -12.39
C ALA A 222 -4.06 2.96 -12.96
N ASN A 223 -5.24 2.78 -13.55
CA ASN A 223 -6.07 3.86 -14.10
C ASN A 223 -7.26 4.23 -13.20
N LYS A 224 -7.33 3.69 -11.97
CA LYS A 224 -8.38 4.05 -11.01
C LYS A 224 -8.05 5.40 -10.35
N PRO A 225 -9.07 6.20 -10.01
CA PRO A 225 -8.85 7.50 -9.38
C PRO A 225 -8.18 7.33 -8.01
N ILE A 226 -7.24 8.23 -7.71
CA ILE A 226 -6.55 8.31 -6.42
C ILE A 226 -7.10 9.53 -5.68
N PHE A 227 -7.73 9.31 -4.53
CA PHE A 227 -8.42 10.36 -3.78
C PHE A 227 -7.67 10.83 -2.53
N GLY A 228 -6.62 10.13 -2.10
CA GLY A 228 -5.79 10.51 -0.94
C GLY A 228 -6.23 9.87 0.38
N GLU A 229 -5.96 10.55 1.50
CA GLU A 229 -6.09 10.00 2.87
C GLU A 229 -7.56 9.86 3.33
N LEU A 230 -7.89 8.71 3.89
CA LEU A 230 -9.14 8.47 4.59
C LEU A 230 -9.21 9.34 5.84
N LYS A 231 -10.35 9.99 6.04
CA LYS A 231 -10.63 10.71 7.29
C LYS A 231 -10.91 9.67 8.37
N ILE A 232 -10.03 9.54 9.34
CA ILE A 232 -10.18 8.63 10.47
C ILE A 232 -10.97 9.36 11.58
N GLU A 233 -11.91 8.67 12.22
CA GLU A 233 -12.56 9.18 13.42
C GLU A 233 -11.54 9.17 14.57
N GLN A 234 -11.19 10.34 15.10
CA GLN A 234 -10.31 10.40 16.28
C GLN A 234 -11.04 9.75 17.46
N GLN A 235 -10.48 8.66 17.99
CA GLN A 235 -10.92 8.11 19.26
C GLN A 235 -10.55 9.10 20.36
N ASN A 236 -11.53 9.85 20.87
CA ASN A 236 -11.40 10.41 22.21
C ASN A 236 -11.16 9.23 23.15
N ALA A 237 -10.06 9.26 23.90
CA ALA A 237 -9.61 8.21 24.81
C ALA A 237 -10.51 8.03 26.06
N SER A 238 -11.82 8.18 25.90
CA SER A 238 -12.80 8.21 26.97
C SER A 238 -14.14 7.70 26.44
N ASN A 239 -14.18 6.43 26.04
CA ASN A 239 -15.34 5.53 26.17
C ASN A 239 -15.00 4.13 25.66
N PHE A 240 -14.27 3.36 26.47
CA PHE A 240 -14.36 1.91 26.41
C PHE A 240 -15.41 1.48 27.46
N PRO A 241 -16.58 0.94 27.06
CA PRO A 241 -17.31 0.10 27.97
C PRO A 241 -16.53 -1.20 28.13
N ILE A 242 -16.00 -1.44 29.33
CA ILE A 242 -15.64 -2.78 29.76
C ILE A 242 -16.96 -3.56 29.85
N ARG A 243 -17.21 -4.46 28.91
CA ARG A 243 -17.91 -5.74 29.12
C ARG A 243 -17.89 -6.61 27.87
#